data_AF-A0A0F9EKF2-F1
#
_entry.id   AF-A0A0F9EKF2-F1
#
_cell.length_a   1.000
_cell.length_b   1.000
_cell.length_c   1.000
_cell.angle_alpha   90.00
_cell.angle_beta   90.00
_cell.angle_gamma   90.00
#
_symmetry.space_group_name_H-M   'P 1'
#
loop_
_entity.id
_entity.type
_entity.pdbx_description
1 polymer ?
#
loop_
_entity_poly.entity_id
_entity_poly.type
_entity_poly.pdbx_seq_one_letter_code
_entity_poly.pdbx_strand_id
1 'polypeptide(L)'
;MLLLSTLTEHLEYLSSARLPSPVRLILQSNLIHAEFVEWANKYNGPKFHAVLSDPPYGLKFMGKDWDRVSAKEWGDAMMPLLYPGAIVFMFGGTRTWHRLATGMEEAGFEMWDTFMWLHGQGFPKAQAIDKLID
;
A
#
# COMPACT_ATOMS: atom_id res chain seq x y z
N MET A 1 -7.99 -0.25 5.81
CA MET A 1 -8.94 -0.43 4.70
C MET A 1 -8.11 -0.62 3.45
N LEU A 2 -7.98 -1.84 2.94
CA LEU A 2 -7.24 -2.07 1.70
C LEU A 2 -8.15 -1.76 0.51
N LEU A 3 -7.75 -0.77 -0.26
CA LEU A 3 -8.33 -0.52 -1.58
C LEU A 3 -7.52 -1.35 -2.58
N LEU A 4 -7.95 -2.59 -2.84
CA LEU A 4 -7.41 -3.37 -3.96
C LEU A 4 -7.99 -2.79 -5.25
N SER A 5 -7.40 -1.70 -5.75
CA SER A 5 -7.75 -1.14 -7.05
C SER A 5 -6.86 -1.77 -8.12
N THR A 6 -7.47 -2.43 -9.11
CA THR A 6 -6.82 -2.56 -10.42
C THR A 6 -6.62 -1.15 -10.98
N LEU A 7 -5.37 -0.75 -11.20
CA LEU A 7 -4.93 0.57 -11.67
C LEU A 7 -5.96 1.27 -12.57
N THR A 8 -6.56 2.34 -12.07
CA THR A 8 -7.52 3.16 -12.83
C THR A 8 -7.29 4.65 -12.57
N GLU A 9 -6.17 5.20 -13.03
CA GLU A 9 -6.02 6.65 -13.26
C GLU A 9 -5.16 6.91 -14.50
N HIS A 10 -5.77 6.78 -15.69
CA HIS A 10 -5.29 7.36 -16.96
C HIS A 10 -6.44 7.48 -17.98
N LEU A 11 -7.61 7.95 -17.52
CA LEU A 11 -8.87 7.81 -18.25
C LEU A 11 -9.24 8.92 -19.26
N GLU A 12 -8.40 9.93 -19.52
CA GLU A 12 -8.62 10.80 -20.69
C GLU A 12 -7.80 10.36 -21.91
N TYR A 13 -6.58 9.87 -21.72
CA TYR A 13 -5.70 9.48 -22.83
C TYR A 13 -6.13 8.16 -23.51
N LEU A 14 -6.55 7.17 -22.71
CA LEU A 14 -6.90 5.83 -23.23
C LEU A 14 -8.28 5.76 -23.91
N SER A 15 -9.14 6.77 -23.75
CA SER A 15 -10.38 6.87 -24.52
C SER A 15 -10.13 7.12 -26.02
N SER A 16 -8.96 7.69 -26.35
CA SER A 16 -8.54 7.98 -27.73
C SER A 16 -7.66 6.88 -28.35
N ALA A 17 -7.08 6.01 -27.53
CA ALA A 17 -6.22 4.93 -27.96
C ALA A 17 -7.08 3.72 -28.38
N ARG A 18 -7.14 3.48 -29.69
CA ARG A 18 -7.81 2.33 -30.30
C ARG A 18 -7.10 1.03 -29.88
N LEU A 19 -7.47 0.45 -28.75
CA LEU A 19 -6.92 -0.83 -28.29
C LEU A 19 -7.28 -1.93 -29.30
N PRO A 20 -6.33 -2.77 -29.72
CA PRO A 20 -6.62 -3.89 -30.62
C PRO A 20 -7.60 -4.85 -29.93
N SER A 21 -8.67 -5.20 -30.62
CA SER A 21 -9.67 -6.16 -30.12
C SER A 21 -9.01 -7.52 -29.87
N PRO A 22 -9.28 -8.19 -28.73
CA PRO A 22 -10.48 -8.03 -27.90
C PRO A 22 -10.15 -7.61 -26.44
N VAL A 23 -9.52 -6.46 -26.22
CA VAL A 23 -9.34 -5.97 -24.83
C VAL A 23 -10.56 -5.16 -24.40
N ARG A 24 -11.46 -5.77 -23.63
CA ARG A 24 -12.62 -5.11 -23.01
C ARG A 24 -12.24 -4.70 -21.59
N LEU A 25 -12.09 -3.40 -21.33
CA LEU A 25 -11.96 -2.87 -19.97
C LEU A 25 -13.30 -3.03 -19.25
N ILE A 26 -13.32 -3.81 -18.18
CA ILE A 26 -14.45 -3.92 -17.26
C ILE A 26 -14.03 -3.21 -15.97
N LEU A 27 -14.67 -2.08 -15.67
CA LEU A 27 -14.49 -1.37 -14.41
C LEU A 27 -15.48 -1.92 -13.39
N GLN A 28 -14.99 -2.67 -12.42
CA GLN A 28 -15.76 -3.19 -11.29
C GLN A 28 -15.03 -2.86 -9.99
N SER A 29 -15.74 -2.28 -9.02
CA SER A 29 -15.22 -1.97 -7.69
C SER A 29 -15.88 -2.87 -6.66
N ASN A 30 -15.08 -3.59 -5.86
CA ASN A 30 -15.57 -4.42 -4.77
C ASN A 30 -15.02 -3.89 -3.44
N LEU A 31 -15.90 -3.63 -2.48
CA LEU A 31 -15.52 -3.28 -1.12
C LEU A 31 -15.66 -4.51 -0.23
N ILE A 32 -14.56 -4.93 0.39
CA ILE A 32 -14.51 -6.10 1.25
C ILE A 32 -14.30 -5.63 2.69
N HIS A 33 -15.23 -5.98 3.57
CA HIS A 33 -15.10 -5.71 5.00
C HIS A 33 -14.50 -6.94 5.70
N ALA A 34 -13.18 -6.95 5.84
CA ALA A 34 -12.44 -8.03 6.49
C ALA A 34 -11.08 -7.55 7.03
N GLU A 35 -10.50 -8.33 7.95
CA GLU A 35 -9.07 -8.25 8.28
C GLU A 35 -8.27 -8.85 7.10
N PHE A 36 -7.18 -8.19 6.72
CA PHE A 36 -6.49 -8.50 5.47
C PHE A 36 -5.82 -9.87 5.46
N VAL A 37 -5.07 -10.20 6.50
CA VAL A 37 -4.31 -11.46 6.55
C VAL A 37 -5.28 -12.63 6.59
N GLU A 38 -6.33 -12.53 7.39
CA GLU A 38 -7.40 -13.53 7.45
C GLU A 38 -8.10 -13.69 6.09
N TRP A 39 -8.43 -12.58 5.42
CA TRP A 39 -9.06 -12.61 4.11
C TRP A 39 -8.14 -13.20 3.03
N ALA A 40 -6.89 -12.76 2.99
CA ALA A 40 -5.88 -13.19 2.03
C ALA A 40 -5.66 -14.70 2.11
N ASN A 41 -5.58 -15.24 3.32
CA ASN A 41 -5.41 -16.69 3.56
C ASN A 41 -6.60 -17.54 3.08
N LYS A 42 -7.79 -16.96 2.92
CA LYS A 42 -9.01 -17.65 2.47
C LYS A 42 -9.33 -17.39 1.00
N TYR A 43 -8.66 -16.41 0.38
CA TYR A 43 -8.93 -16.01 -0.99
C TYR A 43 -8.51 -17.09 -1.99
N ASN A 44 -9.43 -17.48 -2.87
CA ASN A 44 -9.21 -18.49 -3.92
C ASN A 44 -9.56 -17.97 -5.34
N GLY A 45 -9.70 -16.65 -5.48
CA GLY A 45 -10.05 -16.01 -6.75
C GLY A 45 -8.84 -15.78 -7.67
N PRO A 46 -9.02 -15.00 -8.75
CA PRO A 46 -7.93 -14.63 -9.66
C PRO A 46 -6.86 -13.80 -8.95
N LYS A 47 -5.61 -13.93 -9.40
CA LYS A 47 -4.49 -13.15 -8.86
C LYS A 47 -4.58 -11.68 -9.25
N PHE A 48 -3.90 -10.83 -8.49
CA PHE A 48 -3.83 -9.38 -8.72
C PHE A 48 -2.56 -9.00 -9.46
N HIS A 49 -2.67 -7.99 -10.31
CA HIS A 49 -1.55 -7.43 -11.09
C HIS A 49 -0.79 -6.33 -10.34
N ALA A 50 -1.45 -5.69 -9.37
CA ALA A 50 -0.86 -4.64 -8.55
C ALA A 50 -1.57 -4.53 -7.22
N VAL A 51 -0.88 -3.96 -6.23
CA VAL A 51 -1.42 -3.62 -4.91
C VAL A 51 -1.02 -2.18 -4.58
N LEU A 52 -1.98 -1.39 -4.10
CA LEU A 52 -1.71 -0.10 -3.47
C LEU A 52 -2.19 -0.23 -2.02
N SER A 53 -1.29 0.02 -1.07
CA SER A 53 -1.59 -0.20 0.34
C SER A 53 -1.09 0.95 1.21
N ASP A 54 -2.00 1.49 2.01
CA ASP A 54 -1.73 2.41 3.11
C ASP A 54 -1.88 1.65 4.45
N PRO A 55 -0.87 0.86 4.85
CA PRO A 55 -0.95 0.05 6.05
C PRO A 55 -0.77 0.88 7.32
N PRO A 56 -1.03 0.31 8.51
CA PRO A 56 -0.58 0.93 9.76
C PRO A 56 0.95 1.11 9.82
N TYR A 57 1.40 2.24 10.36
CA TYR A 57 2.80 2.71 10.24
C TYR A 57 3.65 2.45 11.48
N GLY A 58 3.09 1.97 12.58
CA GLY A 58 3.86 1.78 13.81
C GLY A 58 4.18 3.06 14.56
N LEU A 59 3.38 4.10 14.38
CA LEU A 59 3.57 5.40 15.03
C LEU A 59 3.03 5.42 16.46
N LYS A 60 2.40 4.32 16.92
CA LYS A 60 1.60 4.26 18.15
C LYS A 60 0.50 5.33 18.14
N PHE A 61 -0.09 5.55 16.97
CA PHE A 61 -1.07 6.58 16.74
C PHE A 61 -2.23 6.44 17.73
N MET A 62 -2.43 7.47 18.55
CA MET A 62 -3.45 7.51 19.61
C MET A 62 -3.36 6.34 20.61
N GLY A 63 -2.18 5.71 20.75
CA GLY A 63 -1.96 4.56 21.63
C GLY A 63 -2.79 3.32 21.26
N LYS A 64 -3.20 3.18 20.00
CA LYS A 64 -4.02 2.06 19.54
C LYS A 64 -3.17 0.92 19.00
N ASP A 65 -3.54 -0.31 19.34
CA ASP A 65 -2.78 -1.52 18.97
C ASP A 65 -2.85 -1.88 17.48
N TRP A 66 -3.82 -1.33 16.75
CA TRP A 66 -3.91 -1.53 15.30
C TRP A 66 -2.74 -0.87 14.56
N ASP A 67 -2.09 0.15 15.15
CA ASP A 67 -0.96 0.86 14.57
C ASP A 67 0.38 0.18 14.89
N ARG A 68 0.48 -1.11 14.55
CA ARG A 68 1.71 -1.90 14.60
C ARG A 68 2.23 -2.15 13.19
N VAL A 69 3.56 -2.14 13.00
CA VAL A 69 4.17 -2.59 11.74
C VAL A 69 4.18 -4.12 11.72
N SER A 70 3.41 -4.70 10.80
CA SER A 70 3.35 -6.15 10.51
C SER A 70 3.76 -6.42 9.05
N ALA A 71 4.74 -5.66 8.54
CA ALA A 71 5.07 -5.62 7.10
C ALA A 71 5.35 -7.00 6.50
N LYS A 72 6.18 -7.83 7.16
CA LYS A 72 6.47 -9.18 6.69
C LYS A 72 5.22 -10.07 6.65
N GLU A 73 4.38 -10.01 7.69
CA GLU A 73 3.12 -10.77 7.77
C GLU A 73 2.17 -10.39 6.63
N TRP A 74 2.07 -9.10 6.30
CA TRP A 74 1.30 -8.63 5.14
C TRP A 74 1.92 -9.06 3.82
N GLY A 75 3.26 -9.03 3.71
CA GLY A 75 4.01 -9.54 2.56
C GLY A 75 3.77 -11.02 2.30
N ASP A 76 3.92 -11.85 3.34
CA ASP A 76 3.69 -13.29 3.28
C ASP A 76 2.25 -13.61 2.84
N ALA A 77 1.27 -12.87 3.37
CA ALA A 77 -0.14 -13.04 3.03
C ALA A 77 -0.46 -12.57 1.60
N MET A 78 0.20 -11.52 1.10
CA MET A 78 -0.08 -10.98 -0.23
C MET A 78 0.61 -11.77 -1.36
N MET A 79 1.81 -12.32 -1.11
CA MET A 79 2.62 -12.97 -2.15
C MET A 79 1.88 -14.04 -2.97
N PRO A 80 1.08 -14.95 -2.36
CA PRO A 80 0.32 -15.95 -3.12
C PRO A 80 -0.76 -15.33 -4.03
N LEU A 81 -1.27 -14.15 -3.68
CA LEU A 81 -2.34 -13.44 -4.37
C LEU A 81 -1.86 -12.74 -5.66
N LEU A 82 -0.55 -12.65 -5.88
CA LEU A 82 0.01 -11.85 -6.96
C LEU A 82 0.46 -12.69 -8.15
N TYR A 83 0.36 -12.12 -9.35
CA TYR A 83 1.06 -12.63 -10.52
C TYR A 83 2.57 -12.35 -10.39
N PRO A 84 3.45 -13.21 -10.96
CA PRO A 84 4.87 -12.88 -11.08
C PRO A 84 5.05 -11.54 -11.81
N GLY A 85 5.82 -10.62 -11.20
CA GLY A 85 6.02 -9.27 -11.73
C GLY A 85 4.93 -8.25 -11.36
N ALA A 86 3.98 -8.61 -10.49
CA ALA A 86 3.03 -7.64 -9.97
C ALA A 86 3.73 -6.52 -9.17
N ILE A 87 3.21 -5.29 -9.31
CA ILE A 87 3.77 -4.12 -8.63
C ILE A 87 3.05 -3.90 -7.31
N VAL A 88 3.81 -3.71 -6.23
CA VAL A 88 3.26 -3.39 -4.90
C VAL A 88 3.74 -2.01 -4.50
N PHE A 89 2.79 -1.12 -4.21
CA PHE A 89 3.03 0.22 -3.71
C PHE A 89 2.61 0.30 -2.25
N MET A 90 3.58 0.48 -1.35
CA MET A 90 3.35 0.55 0.09
C MET A 90 3.64 1.96 0.61
N PHE A 91 2.64 2.61 1.20
CA PHE A 91 2.85 3.89 1.88
C PHE A 91 3.42 3.67 3.28
N GLY A 92 4.30 4.56 3.72
CA GLY A 92 4.95 4.46 5.01
C GLY A 92 5.21 5.82 5.64
N GLY A 93 5.22 5.87 6.97
CA GLY A 93 5.55 7.08 7.71
C GLY A 93 7.04 7.46 7.58
N THR A 94 7.34 8.75 7.58
CA THR A 94 8.71 9.28 7.43
C THR A 94 9.75 8.65 8.38
N ARG A 95 9.34 8.26 9.59
CA ARG A 95 10.23 7.67 10.61
C ARG A 95 10.20 6.15 10.66
N THR A 96 9.27 5.50 9.95
CA THR A 96 9.03 4.05 10.05
C THR A 96 9.04 3.32 8.72
N TRP A 97 9.13 4.04 7.58
CA TRP A 97 9.13 3.46 6.23
C TRP A 97 10.23 2.39 6.05
N HIS A 98 11.39 2.56 6.68
CA HIS A 98 12.49 1.59 6.59
C HIS A 98 12.09 0.22 7.16
N ARG A 99 11.25 0.16 8.20
CA ARG A 99 10.75 -1.10 8.78
C ARG A 99 9.76 -1.78 7.83
N LEU A 100 8.98 -0.98 7.13
CA LEU A 100 8.07 -1.45 6.08
C LEU A 100 8.88 -2.05 4.93
N ALA A 101 9.90 -1.34 4.44
CA ALA A 101 10.78 -1.83 3.38
C ALA A 101 11.46 -3.15 3.77
N THR A 102 12.14 -3.21 4.93
CA THR A 102 12.80 -4.43 5.41
C THR A 102 11.83 -5.60 5.55
N GLY A 103 10.64 -5.39 6.12
CA GLY A 103 9.67 -6.48 6.27
C GLY A 103 9.13 -6.99 4.93
N MET A 104 8.98 -6.12 3.94
CA MET A 104 8.59 -6.54 2.58
C MET A 104 9.70 -7.33 1.89
N GLU A 105 10.96 -6.92 2.03
CA GLU A 105 12.12 -7.69 1.52
C GLU A 105 12.22 -9.07 2.17
N GLU A 106 12.01 -9.15 3.50
CA GLU A 106 11.97 -10.42 4.24
C GLU A 106 10.83 -11.35 3.80
N ALA A 107 9.75 -10.82 3.24
CA ALA A 107 8.66 -11.58 2.63
C ALA A 107 8.96 -12.03 1.18
N GLY A 108 10.12 -11.63 0.63
CA GLY A 108 10.59 -12.00 -0.70
C GLY A 108 10.27 -11.00 -1.80
N PHE A 109 9.84 -9.78 -1.46
CA PHE A 109 9.69 -8.69 -2.44
C PHE A 109 11.03 -8.02 -2.75
N GLU A 110 11.16 -7.49 -3.95
CA GLU A 110 12.30 -6.67 -4.35
C GLU A 110 11.91 -5.19 -4.32
N MET A 111 12.77 -4.35 -3.73
CA MET A 111 12.57 -2.91 -3.70
C MET A 111 13.11 -2.27 -4.99
N TRP A 112 12.21 -1.69 -5.79
CA TRP A 112 12.57 -1.10 -7.09
C TRP A 112 12.84 0.40 -7.01
N ASP A 113 11.99 1.15 -6.30
CA ASP A 113 12.09 2.59 -6.17
C ASP A 113 11.47 3.05 -4.84
N THR A 114 11.74 4.30 -4.46
CA THR A 114 11.17 4.95 -3.27
C THR A 114 10.67 6.34 -3.64
N PHE A 115 9.35 6.52 -3.64
CA PHE A 115 8.73 7.81 -3.84
C PHE A 115 8.57 8.55 -2.52
N MET A 116 8.89 9.84 -2.51
CA MET A 116 8.75 10.70 -1.34
C MET A 116 7.60 11.68 -1.53
N TRP A 117 6.62 11.62 -0.62
CA TRP A 117 5.55 12.61 -0.57
C TRP A 117 6.01 13.83 0.25
N LEU A 118 6.53 14.83 -0.45
CA LEU A 118 7.01 16.09 0.13
C LEU A 118 5.86 17.09 0.26
N HIS A 119 5.69 17.64 1.46
CA HIS A 119 4.63 18.61 1.77
C HIS A 119 5.25 19.95 2.18
N GLY A 120 4.83 21.05 1.53
CA GLY A 120 5.23 22.41 1.91
C GLY A 120 4.39 23.03 3.04
N GLN A 121 3.30 22.37 3.43
CA GLN A 121 2.37 22.82 4.48
C GLN A 121 1.96 21.64 5.37
N GLY A 122 1.72 21.88 6.65
CA GLY A 122 1.29 20.85 7.60
C GLY A 122 1.56 21.21 9.06
N PHE A 123 1.09 20.37 9.98
CA PHE A 123 1.42 20.50 11.40
C PHE A 123 2.90 20.20 11.66
N PRO A 124 3.61 21.02 12.46
CA PRO A 124 4.97 20.72 12.91
C PRO A 124 5.02 19.32 13.52
N LYS A 125 5.82 18.43 12.94
CA LYS A 125 5.96 17.03 13.40
C LYS A 125 7.01 16.88 14.51
N ALA A 126 7.45 18.00 15.09
CA ALA A 126 8.37 18.13 16.20
C ALA A 126 7.95 19.34 17.07
N GLN A 127 8.24 19.30 18.37
CA GLN A 127 8.07 20.44 19.25
C GLN A 127 9.16 21.47 19.01
N ALA A 128 8.80 22.75 19.16
CA ALA A 128 9.75 23.85 19.10
C ALA A 128 10.57 23.86 20.40
N ILE A 129 11.90 23.74 20.29
CA ILE A 129 12.82 23.59 21.44
C ILE A 129 12.77 24.80 22.37
N ASP A 130 12.58 25.99 21.80
CA ASP A 130 12.40 27.26 22.52
C ASP A 130 11.20 27.24 23.48
N LYS A 131 10.19 26.39 23.22
CA LYS A 131 9.03 26.22 24.10
C LYS A 131 9.21 25.14 25.17
N LEU A 132 10.33 24.43 25.15
CA LEU A 132 10.64 23.32 26.07
C LEU A 132 11.69 23.68 27.13
N ILE A 133 12.27 24.88 27.04
CA ILE A 133 13.28 25.37 27.97
C ILE A 133 12.60 26.41 28.87
N ASP A 134 12.80 26.28 30.19
CA ASP A 134 12.43 27.25 31.24
C ASP A 134 13.61 28.20 31.49
#